data_AF-A0A7S2UGM8-F1
#
_entry.id   AF-A0A7S2UGM8-F1
#
_cell.length_a   1.000
_cell.length_b   1.000
_cell.length_c   1.000
_cell.angle_alpha   90.00
_cell.angle_beta   90.00
_cell.angle_gamma   90.00
#
_symmetry.space_group_name_H-M   'P 1'
#
loop_
_entity.id
_entity.type
_entity.pdbx_description
1 polymer ?
#
loop_
_entity_poly.entity_id
_entity_poly.type
_entity_poly.pdbx_seq_one_letter_code
_entity_poly.pdbx_strand_id
1 'polypeptide(L)'
;TSTAVFFEYGEYDDKLWDNDAKKVVYAKWDPATARSTQNFNPFETFDGNSPDASGIYPGQNRYKDPQRGDVSYALMQVERAEIEERNANPKAGDVIGCEGCMNKKPQN
;
A
#
# COMPACT_ATOMS: atom_id res chain seq x y z
N THR A 1 27.88 -5.30 21.42
CA THR A 1 26.72 -4.39 21.47
C THR A 1 25.69 -4.92 20.50
N SER A 2 24.63 -5.59 20.96
CA SER A 2 23.59 -6.11 20.07
C SER A 2 22.79 -4.93 19.51
N THR A 3 22.98 -4.62 18.23
CA THR A 3 22.04 -3.79 17.47
C THR A 3 20.74 -4.57 17.35
N ALA A 4 19.79 -4.30 18.25
CA ALA A 4 18.41 -4.66 18.02
C ALA A 4 17.96 -3.89 16.77
N VAL A 5 17.77 -4.59 15.65
CA VAL A 5 17.08 -4.04 14.49
C VAL A 5 15.61 -3.90 14.88
N PHE A 6 15.22 -2.71 15.34
CA PHE A 6 13.82 -2.41 15.59
C PHE A 6 13.11 -2.35 14.24
N PHE A 7 12.07 -3.17 14.09
CA PHE A 7 11.19 -3.10 12.95
C PHE A 7 10.34 -1.84 13.06
N GLU A 8 10.32 -1.01 12.03
CA GLU A 8 9.53 0.21 11.96
C GLU A 8 8.24 -0.04 11.17
N TYR A 9 7.10 0.23 11.80
CA TYR A 9 5.79 0.18 11.14
C TYR A 9 5.52 1.46 10.33
N GLY A 10 4.58 1.40 9.41
CA GLY A 10 4.21 2.51 8.53
C GLY A 10 3.56 3.68 9.26
N GLU A 11 3.49 4.83 8.58
CA GLU A 11 3.00 6.11 9.14
C GLU A 11 1.59 6.03 9.75
N TYR A 12 0.75 5.14 9.23
CA TYR A 12 -0.64 4.94 9.66
C TYR A 12 -0.85 3.68 10.52
N ASP A 13 0.22 3.09 11.05
CA ASP A 13 0.11 1.98 12.00
C ASP A 13 -0.71 2.39 13.24
N ASP A 14 -1.61 1.50 13.66
CA ASP A 14 -2.59 1.71 14.74
C ASP A 14 -3.45 2.99 14.58
N LYS A 15 -3.57 3.54 13.36
CA LYS A 15 -4.44 4.68 13.01
C LYS A 15 -5.53 4.26 12.02
N LEU A 16 -6.46 5.19 11.77
CA LEU A 16 -7.47 5.04 10.74
C LEU A 16 -6.81 4.90 9.36
N TRP A 17 -7.16 3.80 8.68
CA TRP A 17 -6.70 3.44 7.35
C TRP A 17 -7.85 3.53 6.35
N ASP A 18 -8.27 4.77 6.10
CA ASP A 18 -9.27 5.13 5.11
C ASP A 18 -8.62 5.48 3.76
N ASN A 19 -9.45 5.86 2.80
CA ASN A 19 -9.00 6.20 1.46
C ASN A 19 -8.13 7.48 1.43
N ASP A 20 -8.35 8.43 2.34
CA ASP A 20 -7.53 9.65 2.44
C ASP A 20 -6.12 9.33 2.93
N ALA A 21 -5.98 8.47 3.95
CA ALA A 21 -4.69 7.96 4.41
C ALA A 21 -3.94 7.24 3.28
N LYS A 22 -4.64 6.39 2.51
CA LYS A 22 -4.05 5.70 1.34
C LYS A 22 -3.60 6.69 0.26
N LYS A 23 -4.34 7.77 -0.01
CA LYS A 23 -3.92 8.80 -0.95
C LYS A 23 -2.64 9.50 -0.49
N VAL A 24 -2.49 9.80 0.80
CA VAL A 24 -1.25 10.39 1.36
C VAL A 24 -0.06 9.46 1.15
N VAL A 25 -0.19 8.18 1.49
CA VAL A 25 0.88 7.19 1.30
C VAL A 25 1.18 6.99 -0.19
N TYR A 26 0.16 6.89 -1.05
CA TYR A 26 0.35 6.77 -2.50
C TYR A 26 1.05 7.99 -3.10
N ALA A 27 0.75 9.20 -2.63
CA ALA A 27 1.44 10.41 -3.09
C ALA A 27 2.94 10.36 -2.78
N LYS A 28 3.31 9.88 -1.58
CA LYS A 28 4.72 9.73 -1.12
C LYS A 28 5.45 8.55 -1.75
N TRP A 29 4.72 7.53 -2.19
CA TRP A 29 5.31 6.33 -2.79
C TRP A 29 6.17 6.68 -4.02
N ASP A 30 7.43 6.25 -3.96
CA ASP A 30 8.38 6.25 -5.05
C ASP A 30 8.56 4.82 -5.59
N PRO A 31 8.06 4.54 -6.80
CA PRO A 31 8.13 3.19 -7.36
C PRO A 31 9.55 2.76 -7.78
N ALA A 32 10.49 3.70 -7.91
CA ALA A 32 11.88 3.41 -8.25
C ALA A 32 12.71 2.98 -7.03
N THR A 33 12.19 3.21 -5.82
CA THR A 33 12.83 2.80 -4.58
C THR A 33 12.29 1.45 -4.11
N ALA A 34 13.14 0.61 -3.54
CA ALA A 34 12.75 -0.67 -2.96
C ALA A 34 11.57 -0.56 -1.98
N ARG A 35 10.66 -1.54 -2.05
CA ARG A 35 9.51 -1.62 -1.15
C ARG A 35 9.96 -1.68 0.32
N SER A 36 9.34 -0.86 1.16
CA SER A 36 9.54 -0.86 2.62
C SER A 36 8.25 -0.45 3.33
N THR A 37 8.25 -0.48 4.66
CA THR A 37 7.10 -0.01 5.47
C THR A 37 6.81 1.49 5.30
N GLN A 38 7.77 2.24 4.76
CA GLN A 38 7.65 3.67 4.44
C GLN A 38 7.53 3.97 2.94
N ASN A 39 7.70 2.95 2.08
CA ASN A 39 7.65 3.11 0.62
C ASN A 39 6.93 1.92 -0.02
N PHE A 40 5.62 2.05 -0.21
CA PHE A 40 4.78 1.02 -0.84
C PHE A 40 3.56 1.65 -1.52
N ASN A 41 2.99 0.95 -2.50
CA ASN A 41 1.71 1.32 -3.09
C ASN A 41 0.55 0.76 -2.23
N PRO A 42 -0.27 1.59 -1.57
CA PRO A 42 -1.39 1.13 -0.74
C PRO A 42 -2.60 0.63 -1.56
N PHE A 43 -2.60 0.85 -2.87
CA PHE A 43 -3.62 0.37 -3.81
C PHE A 43 -3.19 -0.86 -4.60
N GLU A 44 -1.94 -1.31 -4.45
CA GLU A 44 -1.47 -2.56 -5.06
C GLU A 44 -2.15 -3.76 -4.41
N THR A 45 -2.71 -4.65 -5.22
CA THR A 45 -3.21 -5.95 -4.75
C THR A 45 -2.18 -7.05 -4.97
N PHE A 46 -2.05 -7.94 -3.99
CA PHE A 46 -1.23 -9.15 -4.05
C PHE A 46 -2.08 -10.31 -3.54
N ASP A 47 -2.17 -11.39 -4.34
CA ASP A 47 -3.10 -12.51 -4.09
C ASP A 47 -4.54 -12.07 -3.80
N GLY A 48 -4.99 -11.01 -4.48
CA GLY A 48 -6.33 -10.44 -4.33
C GLY A 48 -6.55 -9.59 -3.07
N ASN A 49 -5.53 -9.41 -2.22
CA ASN A 49 -5.62 -8.63 -0.99
C ASN A 49 -4.88 -7.30 -1.09
N SER A 50 -5.35 -6.29 -0.34
CA SER A 50 -4.63 -5.03 -0.12
C SER A 50 -3.66 -5.17 1.07
N PRO A 51 -2.56 -4.39 1.10
CA PRO A 51 -1.67 -4.37 2.25
C PRO A 51 -2.30 -3.61 3.43
N ASP A 52 -1.75 -3.83 4.62
CA ASP A 52 -1.99 -3.01 5.80
C ASP A 52 -1.36 -1.61 5.69
N ALA A 53 -1.48 -0.82 6.77
CA ALA A 53 -0.93 0.52 6.88
C ALA A 53 0.62 0.56 6.88
N SER A 54 1.27 -0.59 6.90
CA SER A 54 2.72 -0.79 6.80
C SER A 54 3.16 -1.45 5.50
N GLY A 55 2.26 -1.62 4.52
CA GLY A 55 2.60 -2.24 3.24
C GLY A 55 2.73 -3.76 3.28
N ILE A 56 2.30 -4.41 4.36
CA ILE A 56 2.41 -5.85 4.59
C ILE A 56 1.08 -6.52 4.21
N TYR A 57 1.14 -7.65 3.51
CA TYR A 57 -0.06 -8.37 3.08
C TYR A 57 -0.52 -9.40 4.12
N PRO A 58 -1.82 -9.74 4.14
CA PRO A 58 -2.33 -10.82 4.97
C PRO A 58 -1.52 -12.11 4.80
N GLY A 59 -1.18 -12.75 5.92
CA GLY A 59 -0.37 -13.98 5.93
C GLY A 59 1.15 -13.76 5.95
N GLN A 60 1.63 -12.52 5.78
CA GLN A 60 3.04 -12.18 5.97
C GLN A 60 3.37 -11.92 7.45
N ASN A 61 4.63 -12.08 7.82
CA ASN A 61 5.10 -11.78 9.16
C ASN A 61 4.85 -10.29 9.49
N ARG A 62 4.42 -10.01 10.73
CA ARG A 62 4.13 -8.65 11.24
C ARG A 62 2.90 -7.96 10.65
N TYR A 63 2.09 -8.63 9.82
CA TYR A 63 0.80 -8.09 9.36
C TYR A 63 -0.07 -7.66 10.55
N LYS A 64 -0.64 -6.45 10.46
CA LYS A 64 -1.64 -5.96 11.39
C LYS A 64 -2.92 -5.61 10.63
N ASP A 65 -4.06 -6.10 11.09
CA ASP A 65 -5.33 -5.71 10.49
C ASP A 65 -5.61 -4.22 10.79
N PRO A 66 -5.73 -3.36 9.76
CA PRO A 66 -5.81 -1.93 9.97
C PRO A 66 -7.21 -1.51 10.43
N GLN A 67 -7.29 -0.41 11.19
CA GLN A 67 -8.57 0.19 11.55
C GLN A 67 -9.20 0.82 10.29
N ARG A 68 -10.18 0.15 9.70
CA ARG A 68 -10.80 0.61 8.45
C ARG A 68 -11.77 1.78 8.70
N GLY A 69 -11.83 2.69 7.73
CA GLY A 69 -12.84 3.74 7.67
C GLY A 69 -14.26 3.20 7.42
N ASP A 70 -15.23 4.09 7.48
CA ASP A 70 -16.63 3.78 7.18
C ASP A 70 -16.81 3.44 5.70
N VAL A 71 -17.75 2.53 5.41
CA VAL A 71 -18.06 2.09 4.04
C VAL A 71 -19.52 2.40 3.76
N SER A 72 -19.76 3.34 2.86
CA SER A 72 -21.10 3.68 2.40
C SER A 72 -21.17 3.71 0.87
N TYR A 73 -22.37 3.50 0.30
CA TYR A 73 -22.56 3.53 -1.14
C TYR A 73 -22.10 4.87 -1.77
N ALA A 74 -22.31 5.98 -1.06
CA ALA A 74 -21.85 7.30 -1.49
C ALA A 74 -20.32 7.35 -1.58
N LEU A 75 -19.61 6.84 -0.55
CA LEU A 75 -18.16 6.77 -0.53
C LEU A 75 -17.62 5.84 -1.63
N MET A 76 -18.26 4.70 -1.89
CA MET A 76 -17.87 3.80 -2.97
C MET A 76 -17.92 4.46 -4.35
N GLN A 77 -18.88 5.35 -4.62
CA GLN A 77 -18.94 6.06 -5.90
C GLN A 77 -17.83 7.09 -6.04
N VAL A 78 -17.45 7.76 -4.94
CA VAL A 78 -16.30 8.68 -4.92
C VAL A 78 -15.01 7.89 -5.14
N GLU A 79 -14.79 6.81 -4.40
CA GLU A 79 -13.61 5.94 -4.55
C GLU A 79 -13.50 5.36 -5.96
N ARG A 80 -14.64 5.01 -6.59
CA ARG A 80 -14.65 4.53 -7.97
C ARG A 80 -14.11 5.58 -8.94
N ALA A 81 -14.56 6.84 -8.84
CA ALA A 81 -14.06 7.92 -9.69
C ALA A 81 -12.55 8.12 -9.50
N GLU A 82 -12.07 8.06 -8.27
CA GLU A 82 -10.64 8.16 -7.96
C GLU A 82 -9.82 6.97 -8.48
N ILE A 83 -10.39 5.75 -8.46
CA ILE A 83 -9.77 4.57 -9.07
C ILE A 83 -9.68 4.74 -10.59
N GLU A 84 -10.74 5.23 -11.23
CA GLU A 84 -10.75 5.51 -12.67
C GLU A 84 -9.69 6.56 -13.03
N GLU A 85 -9.55 7.62 -12.23
CA GLU A 85 -8.51 8.65 -12.41
C GLU A 85 -7.09 8.09 -12.23
N ARG A 86 -6.86 7.26 -11.22
CA ARG A 86 -5.56 6.62 -10.97
C ARG A 86 -5.19 5.66 -12.09
N ASN A 87 -6.15 4.86 -12.57
CA ASN A 87 -5.93 3.93 -13.66
C ASN A 87 -5.68 4.65 -15.00
N ALA A 88 -6.26 5.83 -15.19
CA ALA A 88 -5.97 6.68 -16.34
C ALA A 88 -4.58 7.35 -16.25
N ASN A 89 -4.05 7.53 -15.03
CA ASN A 89 -2.77 8.19 -14.76
C ASN A 89 -1.87 7.34 -13.83
N PRO A 90 -1.49 6.12 -14.25
CA PRO A 90 -0.67 5.26 -13.41
C PRO A 90 0.71 5.91 -13.20
N LYS A 91 1.22 5.88 -11.97
CA LYS A 91 2.62 6.24 -11.71
C LYS A 91 3.55 5.32 -12.52
N ALA A 92 4.67 5.85 -12.99
CA ALA A 92 5.56 5.17 -13.94
C ALA A 92 6.08 3.80 -13.51
N GLY A 93 6.07 3.48 -12.20
CA GLY A 93 6.41 2.15 -11.72
C GLY A 93 5.30 1.47 -10.93
N ASP A 94 4.05 1.72 -11.29
CA ASP A 94 2.92 0.82 -11.06
C ASP A 94 2.92 -0.33 -12.09
N VAL A 95 4.11 -0.83 -12.39
CA VAL A 95 4.38 -1.89 -13.36
C VAL A 95 4.91 -3.09 -12.59
N ILE A 96 4.35 -4.27 -12.86
CA ILE A 96 4.81 -5.54 -12.28
C ILE A 96 6.34 -5.66 -12.45
N GLY A 97 7.04 -5.86 -11.34
CA GLY A 97 8.49 -5.99 -11.25
C GLY A 97 9.29 -4.71 -11.00
N CYS A 98 8.67 -3.55 -10.77
CA CYS A 98 9.36 -2.39 -10.21
C CYS A 98 9.80 -2.63 -8.76
N GLU A 99 10.86 -1.95 -8.31
CA GLU A 99 11.46 -2.18 -6.98
C GLU A 99 10.47 -1.92 -5.83
N GLY A 100 9.56 -0.95 -6.01
CA GLY A 100 8.51 -0.62 -5.06
C GLY A 100 7.29 -1.55 -5.08
N CYS A 101 7.18 -2.46 -6.07
CA CYS A 101 6.04 -3.37 -6.23
C CYS A 101 6.26 -4.71 -5.53
N MET A 102 5.21 -5.23 -4.91
CA MET A 102 5.19 -6.59 -4.35
C MET A 102 5.09 -7.64 -5.47
N ASN A 103 4.31 -7.35 -6.51
CA ASN A 103 4.18 -8.21 -7.68
C ASN A 103 5.51 -8.21 -8.47
N LYS A 104 6.35 -9.22 -8.22
CA LYS A 104 7.59 -9.42 -8.98
C LYS A 104 7.28 -10.02 -10.35
N LYS A 105 8.05 -9.64 -11.38
CA LYS A 105 8.05 -10.37 -12.66
C LYS A 105 8.36 -11.84 -12.37
N PRO A 106 7.71 -12.81 -13.05
CA PRO A 106 8.11 -14.20 -12.96
C PRO A 106 9.61 -14.29 -13.29
N GLN A 107 10.37 -14.94 -12.40
CA GLN A 107 11.77 -15.24 -12.68
C GLN A 107 11.77 -16.28 -13.80
N ASN A 108 12.21 -15.87 -14.99
CA ASN A 108 12.50 -16.80 -16.09
C ASN A 108 13.61 -17.76 -15.68
#